data_AF-A0A2P6RPV4-F1
#
_entry.id   AF-A0A2P6RPV4-F1
#
_cell.length_a   1.000
_cell.length_b   1.000
_cell.length_c   1.000
_cell.angle_alpha   90.00
_cell.angle_beta   90.00
_cell.angle_gamma   90.00
#
_symmetry.space_group_name_H-M   'P 1'
#
loop_
_entity.id
_entity.type
_entity.pdbx_description
1 polymer ?
#
loop_
_entity_poly.entity_id
_entity_poly.type
_entity_poly.pdbx_seq_one_letter_code
_entity_poly.pdbx_strand_id
1 'polypeptide(L)'
;MLSHLERQPRNKERRVAWLRYVEPLFNGVGLVLLAHFRHIFPFFFKWMQADDDETVLLVLKQIETVIKLTWIRNTPYVERLVDELATLHKEAALRRSREEIQNLVIRILILLHQCKGLQFEAAWGKHRDDPNLATISPSLSERRSTMVRINLIAAFII
;
A
#
# COMPACT_ATOMS: atom_id res chain seq x y z
N MET A 1 2.43 -22.84 -3.14
CA MET A 1 1.77 -22.10 -2.03
C MET A 1 0.67 -21.16 -2.53
N LEU A 2 0.93 -20.23 -3.46
CA LEU A 2 -0.11 -19.39 -4.09
C LEU A 2 -1.23 -20.19 -4.77
N SER A 3 -0.91 -21.27 -5.47
CA SER A 3 -1.88 -22.16 -6.13
C SER A 3 -2.92 -22.78 -5.17
N HIS A 4 -2.58 -22.95 -3.88
CA HIS A 4 -3.54 -23.43 -2.88
C HIS A 4 -4.45 -22.30 -2.37
N LEU A 5 -3.98 -21.05 -2.40
CA LEU A 5 -4.79 -19.87 -2.10
C LEU A 5 -5.76 -19.56 -3.24
N GLU A 6 -5.34 -19.74 -4.49
CA GLU A 6 -6.20 -19.62 -5.69
C GLU A 6 -7.40 -20.56 -5.62
N ARG A 7 -7.19 -21.79 -5.15
CA ARG A 7 -8.24 -22.82 -5.01
C ARG A 7 -9.19 -22.57 -3.83
N GLN A 8 -8.73 -21.90 -2.77
CA GLN A 8 -9.54 -21.63 -1.58
C GLN A 8 -9.33 -20.21 -1.03
N PRO A 9 -9.68 -19.16 -1.80
CA PRO A 9 -9.32 -17.79 -1.48
C PRO A 9 -10.13 -17.19 -0.33
N ARG A 10 -11.21 -17.86 0.11
CA ARG A 10 -12.05 -17.48 1.25
C ARG A 10 -11.67 -18.17 2.55
N ASN A 11 -10.72 -19.12 2.52
CA ASN A 11 -10.27 -19.79 3.73
C ASN A 11 -9.42 -18.81 4.56
N LYS A 12 -10.01 -18.29 5.65
CA LYS A 12 -9.40 -17.29 6.52
C LYS A 12 -8.07 -17.77 7.10
N GLU A 13 -8.01 -18.99 7.63
CA GLU A 13 -6.81 -19.53 8.27
C GLU A 13 -5.64 -19.61 7.29
N ARG A 14 -5.88 -20.10 6.07
CA ARG A 14 -4.85 -20.18 5.03
C ARG A 14 -4.33 -18.82 4.59
N ARG A 15 -5.24 -17.86 4.43
CA ARG A 15 -4.90 -16.47 4.11
C ARG A 15 -4.04 -15.85 5.21
N VAL A 16 -4.47 -15.95 6.46
CA VAL A 16 -3.76 -15.39 7.62
C VAL A 16 -2.39 -16.06 7.77
N ALA A 17 -2.32 -17.38 7.67
CA ALA A 17 -1.05 -18.11 7.73
C ALA A 17 -0.09 -17.65 6.63
N TRP A 18 -0.57 -17.53 5.38
CA TRP A 18 0.26 -17.05 4.28
C TRP A 18 0.77 -15.62 4.53
N LEU A 19 -0.13 -14.71 4.92
CA LEU A 19 0.23 -13.31 5.16
C LEU A 19 1.21 -13.12 6.34
N ARG A 20 1.17 -14.02 7.33
CA ARG A 20 2.11 -14.00 8.46
C ARG A 20 3.53 -14.42 8.07
N TYR A 21 3.69 -15.32 7.11
CA TYR A 21 4.98 -15.94 6.81
C TYR A 21 5.56 -15.58 5.44
N VAL A 22 4.88 -14.76 4.64
CA VAL A 22 5.34 -14.41 3.30
C VAL A 22 6.48 -13.36 3.29
N GLU A 23 6.61 -12.54 4.33
CA GLU A 23 7.60 -11.46 4.35
C GLU A 23 9.06 -11.92 4.14
N PRO A 24 9.58 -12.97 4.81
CA PRO A 24 10.90 -13.50 4.53
C PRO A 24 11.11 -13.93 3.07
N LEU A 25 10.06 -14.45 2.42
CA LEU A 25 10.10 -14.80 1.00
C LEU A 25 10.21 -13.53 0.14
N PHE A 26 9.44 -12.48 0.43
CA PHE A 26 9.58 -11.21 -0.28
C PHE A 26 10.98 -10.63 -0.14
N ASN A 27 11.54 -10.66 1.07
CA ASN A 27 12.91 -10.19 1.32
C ASN A 27 13.96 -10.99 0.54
N GLY A 28 13.78 -12.32 0.43
CA GLY A 28 14.68 -13.17 -0.36
C GLY A 28 14.58 -12.94 -1.88
N VAL A 29 13.39 -12.58 -2.39
CA VAL A 29 13.16 -12.33 -3.83
C VAL A 29 13.53 -10.89 -4.23
N GLY A 30 13.32 -9.92 -3.34
CA GLY A 30 13.66 -8.51 -3.55
C GLY A 30 13.01 -7.91 -4.80
N LEU A 31 13.81 -7.27 -5.66
CA LEU A 31 13.34 -6.59 -6.88
C LEU A 31 12.65 -7.53 -7.89
N VAL A 32 13.00 -8.83 -7.91
CA VAL A 32 12.38 -9.83 -8.81
C VAL A 32 10.89 -9.98 -8.53
N LEU A 33 10.42 -9.54 -7.36
CA LEU A 33 9.01 -9.56 -6.97
C LEU A 33 8.11 -8.82 -7.97
N LEU A 34 8.64 -7.82 -8.68
CA LEU A 34 7.93 -7.08 -9.74
C LEU A 34 7.31 -8.02 -10.78
N ALA A 35 8.00 -9.10 -11.17
CA ALA A 35 7.51 -10.08 -12.14
C ALA A 35 6.28 -10.86 -11.64
N HIS A 36 6.05 -10.87 -10.32
CA HIS A 36 4.97 -11.60 -9.67
C HIS A 36 3.80 -10.70 -9.25
N PHE A 37 3.87 -9.39 -9.49
CA PHE A 37 2.83 -8.45 -9.08
C PHE A 37 1.46 -8.82 -9.63
N ARG A 38 1.38 -9.28 -10.88
CA ARG A 38 0.13 -9.72 -11.51
C ARG A 38 -0.57 -10.86 -10.78
N HIS A 39 0.17 -11.65 -10.01
CA HIS A 39 -0.37 -12.75 -9.23
C HIS A 39 -0.65 -12.33 -7.78
N ILE A 40 0.15 -11.43 -7.22
CA ILE A 40 0.08 -11.05 -5.80
C ILE A 40 -0.96 -9.95 -5.55
N PHE A 41 -0.94 -8.87 -6.34
CA PHE A 41 -1.80 -7.71 -6.11
C PHE A 41 -3.31 -8.02 -6.17
N PRO A 42 -3.81 -8.93 -7.04
CA PRO A 42 -5.21 -9.34 -6.98
C PRO A 42 -5.63 -9.91 -5.62
N PHE A 43 -4.75 -10.64 -4.94
CA PHE A 43 -5.03 -11.13 -3.57
C PHE A 43 -5.02 -10.00 -2.55
N PHE A 44 -4.06 -9.08 -2.64
CA PHE A 44 -4.01 -7.93 -1.76
C PHE A 44 -5.29 -7.09 -1.85
N PHE A 45 -5.72 -6.72 -3.05
CA PHE A 45 -6.98 -5.98 -3.22
C PHE A 45 -8.18 -6.73 -2.66
N LYS A 46 -8.27 -8.03 -2.94
CA LYS A 46 -9.36 -8.87 -2.40
C LYS A 46 -9.36 -8.94 -0.86
N TRP A 47 -8.19 -8.97 -0.24
CA TRP A 47 -8.06 -9.16 1.20
C TRP A 47 -8.03 -7.86 2.00
N MET A 48 -7.74 -6.71 1.37
CA MET A 48 -8.00 -5.39 1.95
C MET A 48 -9.49 -5.20 2.27
N GLN A 49 -10.37 -5.83 1.49
CA GLN A 49 -11.82 -5.81 1.67
C GLN A 49 -12.34 -6.92 2.59
N ALA A 50 -11.46 -7.61 3.35
CA ALA A 50 -11.89 -8.65 4.27
C ALA A 50 -12.62 -8.06 5.49
N ASP A 51 -13.63 -8.78 5.99
CA ASP A 51 -14.44 -8.37 7.14
C ASP A 51 -13.64 -8.34 8.45
N ASP A 52 -12.57 -9.15 8.56
CA ASP A 52 -11.75 -9.23 9.77
C ASP A 52 -10.52 -8.31 9.72
N ASP A 53 -10.33 -7.56 10.81
CA ASP A 53 -9.24 -6.58 10.94
C ASP A 53 -7.84 -7.22 10.87
N GLU A 54 -7.69 -8.46 11.36
CA GLU A 54 -6.43 -9.20 11.32
C GLU A 54 -5.92 -9.37 9.88
N THR A 55 -6.80 -9.80 8.97
CA THR A 55 -6.44 -9.93 7.55
C THR A 55 -6.04 -8.58 6.97
N VAL A 56 -6.83 -7.55 7.21
CA VAL A 56 -6.58 -6.21 6.66
C VAL A 56 -5.23 -5.66 7.12
N LEU A 57 -4.94 -5.74 8.43
CA LEU A 57 -3.67 -5.30 9.00
C LEU A 57 -2.48 -6.06 8.39
N LEU A 58 -2.61 -7.38 8.25
CA LEU A 58 -1.55 -8.19 7.67
C LEU A 58 -1.31 -7.84 6.19
N VAL A 59 -2.37 -7.64 5.41
CA VAL A 59 -2.25 -7.23 3.99
C VAL A 59 -1.56 -5.88 3.88
N LEU A 60 -1.94 -4.89 4.69
CA LEU A 60 -1.32 -3.57 4.67
C LEU A 60 0.18 -3.64 5.00
N LYS A 61 0.57 -4.45 5.99
CA LYS A 61 1.98 -4.69 6.31
C LYS A 61 2.73 -5.28 5.11
N GLN A 62 2.13 -6.27 4.44
CA GLN A 62 2.75 -6.87 3.25
C GLN A 62 2.84 -5.89 2.08
N ILE A 63 1.82 -5.06 1.83
CA ILE A 63 1.88 -4.00 0.82
C ILE A 63 3.01 -3.02 1.12
N GLU A 64 3.16 -2.59 2.38
CA GLU A 64 4.24 -1.70 2.80
C GLU A 64 5.62 -2.31 2.50
N THR A 65 5.82 -3.60 2.83
CA THR A 65 7.05 -4.34 2.53
C THR A 65 7.31 -4.41 1.02
N VAL A 66 6.30 -4.76 0.23
CA VAL A 66 6.43 -4.82 -1.24
C VAL A 66 6.82 -3.45 -1.83
N ILE A 67 6.21 -2.37 -1.35
CA ILE A 67 6.55 -1.01 -1.81
C ILE A 67 8.01 -0.68 -1.47
N LYS A 68 8.44 -0.94 -0.23
CA LYS A 68 9.82 -0.67 0.20
C LYS A 68 10.85 -1.45 -0.59
N LEU A 69 10.60 -2.74 -0.84
CA LEU A 69 11.54 -3.61 -1.56
C LEU A 69 11.65 -3.27 -3.05
N THR A 70 10.55 -2.86 -3.67
CA THR A 70 10.50 -2.67 -5.13
C THR A 70 10.59 -1.22 -5.57
N TRP A 71 10.43 -0.28 -4.63
CA TRP A 71 10.21 1.14 -4.90
C TRP A 71 9.15 1.38 -5.99
N ILE A 72 8.17 0.46 -6.07
CA ILE A 72 7.21 0.23 -7.16
C ILE A 72 7.66 0.90 -8.47
N ARG A 73 8.78 0.46 -9.06
CA ARG A 73 9.16 0.96 -10.38
C ARG A 73 8.18 0.36 -11.40
N ASN A 74 7.49 1.20 -12.17
CA ASN A 74 6.60 0.81 -13.27
C ASN A 74 5.54 -0.28 -12.95
N THR A 75 4.45 0.08 -12.24
CA THR A 75 3.32 -0.84 -12.01
C THR A 75 2.02 -0.22 -12.53
N PRO A 76 1.09 -1.03 -13.09
CA PRO A 76 -0.25 -0.56 -13.45
C PRO A 76 -1.18 -0.41 -12.23
N TYR A 77 -0.75 -0.83 -11.04
CA TYR A 77 -1.61 -0.92 -9.85
C TYR A 77 -1.65 0.32 -8.97
N VAL A 78 -0.89 1.38 -9.27
CA VAL A 78 -0.78 2.55 -8.37
C VAL A 78 -2.11 3.25 -8.20
N GLU A 79 -2.81 3.56 -9.30
CA GLU A 79 -4.09 4.25 -9.23
C GLU A 79 -5.10 3.47 -8.41
N ARG A 80 -5.27 2.18 -8.75
CA ARG A 80 -6.17 1.29 -8.00
C ARG A 80 -5.78 1.17 -6.53
N LEU A 81 -4.48 1.06 -6.22
CA LEU A 81 -4.02 0.96 -4.84
C LEU A 81 -4.34 2.23 -4.05
N VAL A 82 -4.16 3.41 -4.65
CA VAL A 82 -4.54 4.69 -4.04
C VAL A 82 -6.05 4.70 -3.74
N ASP A 83 -6.88 4.21 -4.65
CA ASP A 83 -8.35 4.16 -4.48
C ASP A 83 -8.80 3.23 -3.36
N GLU A 84 -8.23 2.02 -3.34
CA GLU A 84 -8.56 1.01 -2.34
C GLU A 84 -8.07 1.46 -0.96
N LEU A 85 -6.92 2.13 -0.87
CA LEU A 85 -6.42 2.72 0.39
C LEU A 85 -7.29 3.87 0.87
N ALA A 86 -7.71 4.77 -0.03
CA ALA A 86 -8.59 5.88 0.30
C ALA A 86 -9.95 5.38 0.81
N THR A 87 -10.51 4.36 0.15
CA THR A 87 -11.75 3.69 0.57
C THR A 87 -11.57 3.04 1.94
N LEU A 88 -10.51 2.26 2.12
CA LEU A 88 -10.23 1.57 3.38
C LEU A 88 -10.03 2.54 4.55
N HIS A 89 -9.42 3.71 4.33
CA HIS A 89 -9.26 4.72 5.37
C HIS A 89 -10.61 5.22 5.92
N LYS A 90 -11.61 5.38 5.04
CA LYS A 90 -12.98 5.79 5.39
C LYS A 90 -13.70 4.65 6.13
N GLU A 91 -13.63 3.45 5.58
CA GLU A 91 -14.26 2.25 6.17
C GLU A 91 -13.65 1.85 7.52
N ALA A 92 -12.37 2.17 7.75
CA ALA A 92 -11.69 1.91 9.02
C ALA A 92 -12.38 2.56 10.21
N ALA A 93 -13.16 3.63 10.03
CA ALA A 93 -13.92 4.27 11.10
C ALA A 93 -14.90 3.31 11.82
N LEU A 94 -15.35 2.25 11.12
CA LEU A 94 -16.26 1.24 11.65
C LEU A 94 -15.54 0.01 12.22
N ARG A 95 -14.20 -0.05 12.11
CA ARG A 95 -13.39 -1.21 12.50
C ARG A 95 -12.87 -1.08 13.93
N ARG A 96 -12.54 -2.20 14.56
CA ARG A 96 -11.99 -2.22 15.93
C ARG A 96 -10.56 -1.71 15.94
N SER A 97 -9.77 -2.12 14.95
CA SER A 97 -8.38 -1.69 14.77
C SER A 97 -8.23 -0.40 13.94
N ARG A 98 -9.19 0.53 14.05
CA ARG A 98 -9.27 1.73 13.20
C ARG A 98 -7.96 2.52 13.14
N GLU A 99 -7.32 2.77 14.28
CA GLU A 99 -6.15 3.64 14.39
C GLU A 99 -4.93 2.99 13.75
N GLU A 100 -4.73 1.69 13.98
CA GLU A 100 -3.65 0.93 13.35
C GLU A 100 -3.83 0.84 11.84
N ILE A 101 -5.05 0.59 11.36
CA ILE A 101 -5.36 0.53 9.93
C ILE A 101 -5.12 1.89 9.28
N GLN A 102 -5.64 2.99 9.86
CA GLN A 102 -5.46 4.34 9.34
C GLN A 102 -3.97 4.74 9.30
N ASN A 103 -3.21 4.44 10.36
CA ASN A 103 -1.78 4.72 10.41
C ASN A 103 -0.99 3.96 9.34
N LEU A 104 -1.32 2.68 9.11
CA LEU A 104 -0.70 1.89 8.03
C LEU A 104 -1.05 2.44 6.66
N VAL A 105 -2.32 2.79 6.43
CA VAL A 105 -2.77 3.41 5.18
C VAL A 105 -2.02 4.71 4.90
N ILE A 106 -1.94 5.61 5.89
CA ILE A 106 -1.22 6.89 5.75
C ILE A 106 0.26 6.64 5.43
N ARG A 107 0.93 5.73 6.13
CA ARG A 107 2.33 5.37 5.85
C ARG A 107 2.52 4.86 4.43
N ILE A 108 1.61 4.02 3.94
CA ILE A 108 1.65 3.49 2.57
C ILE A 108 1.44 4.62 1.55
N LEU A 109 0.46 5.51 1.76
CA LEU A 109 0.22 6.65 0.87
C LEU A 109 1.43 7.58 0.80
N ILE A 110 2.09 7.84 1.93
CA ILE A 110 3.35 8.60 1.97
C ILE A 110 4.44 7.91 1.15
N LEU A 111 4.63 6.59 1.31
CA LEU A 111 5.62 5.84 0.53
C LEU A 111 5.29 5.88 -0.97
N LEU A 112 4.03 5.75 -1.34
CA LEU A 112 3.60 5.83 -2.75
C LEU A 112 3.87 7.22 -3.33
N HIS A 113 3.56 8.29 -2.60
CA HIS A 113 3.89 9.65 -3.02
C HIS A 113 5.40 9.81 -3.25
N GLN A 114 6.24 9.31 -2.34
CA GLN A 114 7.69 9.32 -2.48
C GLN A 114 8.20 8.52 -3.69
N CYS A 115 7.55 7.40 -4.02
CA CYS A 115 7.95 6.55 -5.14
C CYS A 115 7.47 7.07 -6.50
N LYS A 116 6.32 7.78 -6.56
CA LYS A 116 5.56 8.02 -7.79
C LYS A 116 5.31 9.48 -8.15
N GLY A 117 5.50 10.42 -7.22
CA GLY A 117 5.37 11.86 -7.48
C GLY A 117 4.08 12.20 -8.23
N LEU A 118 4.21 12.71 -9.46
CA LEU A 118 3.08 13.15 -10.30
C LEU A 118 2.05 12.04 -10.59
N GLN A 119 2.46 10.78 -10.75
CA GLN A 119 1.52 9.67 -10.96
C GLN A 119 0.63 9.45 -9.73
N PHE A 120 1.20 9.59 -8.53
CA PHE A 120 0.43 9.54 -7.29
C PHE A 120 -0.51 10.74 -7.20
N GLU A 121 -0.05 11.95 -7.51
CA GLU A 121 -0.87 13.17 -7.44
C GLU A 121 -2.07 13.11 -8.39
N ALA A 122 -1.91 12.56 -9.60
CA ALA A 122 -3.01 12.35 -10.53
C ALA A 122 -4.06 11.40 -9.94
N ALA A 123 -3.64 10.29 -9.33
CA ALA A 123 -4.55 9.34 -8.68
C ALA A 123 -5.17 9.89 -7.39
N TRP A 124 -4.41 10.65 -6.60
CA TRP A 124 -4.86 11.25 -5.34
C TRP A 124 -5.76 12.47 -5.55
N GLY A 125 -5.65 13.15 -6.70
CA GLY A 125 -6.38 14.39 -6.99
C GLY A 125 -7.89 14.27 -6.79
N LYS A 126 -8.48 13.13 -7.15
CA LYS A 126 -9.92 12.85 -6.98
C LYS A 126 -10.37 12.65 -5.53
N HIS A 127 -9.43 12.47 -4.60
CA HIS A 127 -9.67 12.24 -3.17
C HIS A 127 -9.35 13.46 -2.31
N ARG A 128 -8.72 14.51 -2.88
CA ARG A 128 -8.18 15.65 -2.13
C ARG A 128 -9.25 16.47 -1.40
N ASP A 129 -10.45 16.53 -1.95
CA ASP A 129 -11.58 17.29 -1.40
C ASP A 129 -12.44 16.47 -0.42
N ASP A 130 -12.08 15.22 -0.15
CA ASP A 130 -12.83 14.39 0.79
C ASP A 130 -12.53 14.80 2.25
N PRO A 131 -13.55 15.22 3.02
CA PRO A 131 -13.35 15.65 4.41
C PRO A 131 -12.82 14.53 5.31
N ASN A 132 -13.10 13.25 5.00
CA ASN A 132 -12.59 12.10 5.76
C ASN A 132 -11.11 11.82 5.51
N LEU A 133 -10.53 12.43 4.48
CA LEU A 133 -9.12 12.31 4.11
C LEU A 133 -8.34 13.61 4.35
N ALA A 134 -9.00 14.64 4.89
CA ALA A 134 -8.40 15.94 5.19
C ALA A 134 -7.22 15.84 6.17
N THR A 135 -7.21 14.83 7.05
CA THR A 135 -6.10 14.54 7.97
C THR A 135 -4.84 14.02 7.28
N ILE A 136 -4.98 13.48 6.05
CA ILE A 136 -3.88 12.90 5.28
C ILE A 136 -3.15 14.00 4.48
N SER A 137 -3.89 14.97 3.95
CA SER A 137 -3.35 16.06 3.12
C SER A 137 -2.16 16.82 3.75
N PRO A 138 -2.16 17.18 5.05
CA PRO A 138 -1.00 17.79 5.71
C PRO A 138 0.24 16.89 5.71
N SER A 139 0.07 15.59 6.02
CA SER A 139 1.18 14.63 6.04
C SER A 139 1.84 14.42 4.68
N LEU A 140 1.06 14.57 3.60
CA LEU A 140 1.53 14.49 2.22
C LEU A 140 2.19 15.81 1.77
N SER A 141 1.71 16.97 2.23
CA SER A 141 2.23 18.29 1.85
C SER A 141 3.53 18.66 2.57
N GLU A 142 3.65 18.34 3.86
CA GLU A 142 4.84 18.62 4.68
C GLU A 142 6.08 17.91 4.12
N ARG A 143 5.89 16.67 3.64
CA ARG A 143 6.96 15.89 3.01
C ARG A 143 7.24 16.26 1.56
N ARG A 144 6.29 16.85 0.82
CA ARG A 144 6.55 17.43 -0.51
C ARG A 144 7.67 18.48 -0.42
N SER A 145 7.63 19.36 0.58
CA SER A 145 8.66 20.37 0.83
C SER A 145 10.04 19.76 1.13
N THR A 146 10.09 18.63 1.84
CA THR A 146 11.36 17.92 2.09
C THR A 146 11.92 17.24 0.83
N MET A 147 11.06 16.72 -0.05
CA MET A 147 11.48 16.00 -1.25
C MET A 147 11.97 16.94 -2.35
N VAL A 148 11.36 18.12 -2.49
CA VAL A 148 11.88 19.20 -3.36
C VAL A 148 13.30 19.57 -2.95
N ARG A 149 13.56 19.70 -1.63
CA ARG A 149 14.91 19.97 -1.11
C ARG A 149 15.91 18.85 -1.42
N ILE A 150 15.54 17.59 -1.27
CA ILE A 150 16.44 16.45 -1.53
C ILE A 150 16.75 16.32 -3.03
N ASN A 151 15.75 16.48 -3.91
CA ASN A 151 15.97 16.43 -5.36
C ASN A 151 16.82 17.60 -5.87
N LEU A 152 16.70 18.80 -5.27
CA LEU A 152 17.60 19.90 -5.54
C LEU A 152 19.05 19.57 -5.15
N ILE A 153 19.28 18.92 -4.00
CA ILE A 153 20.62 18.52 -3.57
C ILE A 153 21.19 17.41 -4.47
N ALA A 154 20.38 16.42 -4.87
CA ALA A 154 20.81 15.36 -5.78
C ALA A 154 21.12 15.87 -7.20
N ALA A 155 20.45 16.92 -7.67
CA ALA A 155 20.72 17.56 -8.96
C ALA A 155 22.02 18.37 -8.99
N PHE A 156 22.64 18.66 -7.84
CA PHE A 156 23.95 19.31 -7.73
C PHE A 156 25.12 18.31 -7.57
N ILE A 157 24.85 16.99 -7.60
CA ILE A 157 25.87 15.93 -7.44
C ILE A 157 26.06 15.11 -8.75
N ILE A 158 25.53 15.59 -9.87
CA ILE A 158 25.84 15.06 -11.22
C ILE A 158 26.47 16.15 -12.06
#